data_AF-A0A544SZV8-F1
#
_entry.id   AF-A0A544SZV8-F1
#
_cell.length_a   1.000
_cell.length_b   1.000
_cell.length_c   1.000
_cell.angle_alpha   90.00
_cell.angle_beta   90.00
_cell.angle_gamma   90.00
#
_symmetry.space_group_name_H-M   'P 1'
#
loop_
_entity.id
_entity.type
_entity.pdbx_description
1 polymer ?
#
loop_
_entity_poly.entity_id
_entity_poly.type
_entity_poly.pdbx_seq_one_letter_code
_entity_poly.pdbx_strand_id
1 'polypeptide(L)'
;MTEFIWPTINLTGISPTLNSMFDRLQTAEATPLFNYTSNYGISALRDVISTAGSGTVTNTQGFYQLSTTATSNASAILDTAERGKLFPGNSFEAGVSIRVPVAPTGTQKATWGYFDGSNGAYFGQDSAGVFIGVLNNGVEIFKVYQSSWNEDKLNGLGPSKLTLDTTAGKMFQIRFGYEYGIIEFRIVFVNSLNFQQIVVCHRQTQGTNLTLLSDPNQVIRVRAENGTSGGSFSIIVRGRYYAVLGPTVPTNRITSESRLNMTVGAGAFVPTISFRRKAIFPDVSNRNNSVNVQISSFDILASNDLRWQLRYGSTLTGASFGNISDTPSSETCSQSDVSATAINTSTGIKLMSGFAKGGQHAEQQSFPVDTVLNGTTPVTLAITSLSGNATCNIIFRVHEDW
;
A
#
# COMPACT_ATOMS: atom_id res chain seq x y z
N MET A 1 -46.79 -17.36 15.07
CA MET A 1 -45.62 -16.67 15.64
C MET A 1 -44.41 -17.52 15.33
N THR A 2 -43.59 -17.12 14.36
CA THR A 2 -42.33 -17.80 14.03
C THR A 2 -41.29 -17.33 15.05
N GLU A 3 -41.05 -18.14 16.08
CA GLU A 3 -39.93 -17.91 16.99
C GLU A 3 -38.63 -18.10 16.21
N PHE A 4 -37.99 -16.98 15.87
CA PHE A 4 -36.59 -17.01 15.47
C PHE A 4 -35.77 -17.25 16.74
N ILE A 5 -35.42 -18.52 16.98
CA ILE A 5 -34.35 -18.86 17.91
C ILE A 5 -33.07 -18.32 17.27
N TRP A 6 -32.51 -17.25 17.85
CA TRP A 6 -31.15 -16.82 17.52
C TRP A 6 -30.21 -17.99 17.78
N PRO A 7 -29.22 -18.25 16.91
CA PRO A 7 -28.22 -19.25 17.24
C PRO A 7 -27.44 -18.76 18.47
N THR A 8 -27.65 -19.40 19.61
CA THR A 8 -26.68 -19.38 20.70
C THR A 8 -25.43 -20.06 20.16
N ILE A 9 -24.46 -19.28 19.68
CA ILE A 9 -23.17 -19.79 19.25
C ILE A 9 -22.36 -20.04 20.52
N ASN A 10 -22.55 -21.22 21.11
CA ASN A 10 -21.63 -21.71 22.12
C ASN A 10 -20.27 -21.91 21.43
N LEU A 11 -19.24 -21.23 21.91
CA LEU A 11 -17.85 -21.49 21.51
C LEU A 11 -17.39 -22.82 22.12
N THR A 12 -17.96 -23.93 21.65
CA THR A 12 -17.62 -25.27 22.08
C THR A 12 -16.24 -25.64 21.54
N GLY A 13 -15.33 -26.08 22.41
CA GLY A 13 -13.99 -26.54 22.03
C GLY A 13 -12.89 -25.46 22.09
N ILE A 14 -13.20 -24.24 22.51
CA ILE A 14 -12.16 -23.24 22.83
C ILE A 14 -11.71 -23.49 24.27
N SER A 15 -10.61 -24.22 24.45
CA SER A 15 -9.98 -24.41 25.74
C SER A 15 -9.00 -23.26 26.01
N PRO A 16 -9.28 -22.31 26.93
CA PRO A 16 -8.35 -21.25 27.30
C PRO A 16 -7.02 -21.77 27.87
N THR A 17 -7.00 -23.02 28.36
CA THR A 17 -5.83 -23.67 28.97
C THR A 17 -4.71 -24.04 27.98
N LEU A 18 -4.93 -23.98 26.66
CA LEU A 18 -3.90 -24.33 25.68
C LEU A 18 -2.88 -23.21 25.44
N ASN A 19 -3.24 -21.95 25.71
CA ASN A 19 -2.40 -20.78 25.36
C ASN A 19 -2.20 -19.77 26.50
N SER A 20 -2.91 -19.91 27.62
CA SER A 20 -2.74 -19.05 28.80
C SER A 20 -2.42 -19.90 30.04
N MET A 21 -1.50 -19.43 30.88
CA MET A 21 -1.17 -20.06 32.17
C MET A 21 -2.32 -19.99 33.18
N PHE A 22 -3.36 -19.22 32.89
CA PHE A 22 -4.59 -19.11 33.67
C PHE A 22 -5.79 -19.38 32.76
N ASP A 23 -6.94 -19.71 33.35
CA ASP A 23 -8.20 -20.02 32.63
C ASP A 23 -8.81 -18.75 31.99
N ARG A 24 -8.09 -18.16 31.02
CA ARG A 24 -8.42 -16.90 30.36
C ARG A 24 -8.32 -17.06 28.85
N LEU A 25 -9.36 -16.59 28.16
CA LEU A 25 -9.33 -16.43 26.72
C LEU A 25 -8.46 -15.21 26.37
N GLN A 26 -7.37 -15.44 25.62
CA GLN A 26 -6.58 -14.35 25.02
C GLN A 26 -7.18 -13.98 23.67
N THR A 27 -7.35 -12.68 23.44
CA THR A 27 -7.89 -12.12 22.20
C THR A 27 -6.91 -11.10 21.64
N ALA A 28 -6.77 -11.04 20.33
CA ALA A 28 -6.07 -9.97 19.64
C ALA A 28 -7.08 -9.17 18.80
N GLU A 29 -7.10 -7.85 18.97
CA GLU A 29 -7.89 -6.96 18.14
C GLU A 29 -7.25 -6.80 16.75
N ALA A 30 -8.07 -6.63 15.72
CA ALA A 30 -7.58 -6.26 14.40
C ALA A 30 -7.36 -4.75 14.33
N THR A 31 -6.12 -4.32 14.25
CA THR A 31 -5.70 -2.92 14.09
C THR A 31 -5.57 -2.61 12.59
N PRO A 32 -6.53 -1.89 11.97
CA PRO A 32 -6.44 -1.52 10.56
C PRO A 32 -5.33 -0.49 10.34
N LEU A 33 -4.44 -0.72 9.38
CA LEU A 33 -3.46 0.29 8.96
C LEU A 33 -4.00 1.12 7.79
N PHE A 34 -4.56 0.46 6.79
CA PHE A 34 -5.24 1.14 5.69
C PHE A 34 -6.43 0.34 5.17
N ASN A 35 -7.42 1.07 4.67
CA ASN A 35 -8.61 0.52 4.02
C ASN A 35 -9.03 1.43 2.86
N TYR A 36 -8.83 0.94 1.64
CA TYR A 36 -9.10 1.69 0.41
C TYR A 36 -10.36 1.20 -0.29
N THR A 37 -11.22 2.16 -0.59
CA THR A 37 -12.46 1.95 -1.35
C THR A 37 -12.37 2.55 -2.74
N SER A 38 -13.15 1.97 -3.66
CA SER A 38 -13.27 2.40 -5.07
C SER A 38 -14.39 3.41 -5.30
N ASN A 39 -15.13 3.81 -4.26
CA ASN A 39 -16.37 4.59 -4.41
C ASN A 39 -16.16 6.00 -5.02
N TYR A 40 -14.98 6.59 -4.84
CA TYR A 40 -14.72 8.00 -5.17
C TYR A 40 -13.63 8.17 -6.23
N GLY A 41 -13.56 7.25 -7.19
CA GLY A 41 -12.57 7.34 -8.26
C GLY A 41 -11.15 7.04 -7.83
N ILE A 42 -10.26 7.11 -8.82
CA ILE A 42 -8.81 6.96 -8.64
C ILE A 42 -8.27 8.20 -7.92
N SER A 43 -7.40 7.98 -6.93
CA SER A 43 -6.63 9.07 -6.31
C SER A 43 -5.16 8.67 -6.19
N ALA A 44 -4.25 9.57 -6.61
CA ALA A 44 -2.82 9.35 -6.50
C ALA A 44 -2.31 9.20 -5.06
N LEU A 45 -3.13 9.55 -4.06
CA LEU A 45 -2.80 9.38 -2.63
C LEU A 45 -2.98 7.94 -2.15
N ARG A 46 -3.78 7.13 -2.85
CA ARG A 46 -4.13 5.75 -2.44
C ARG A 46 -3.88 4.70 -3.52
N ASP A 47 -3.95 5.12 -4.78
CA ASP A 47 -3.90 4.27 -5.97
C ASP A 47 -2.62 4.54 -6.76
N VAL A 48 -1.74 3.55 -6.84
CA VAL A 48 -0.56 3.58 -7.72
C VAL A 48 -0.88 2.79 -8.97
N ILE A 49 -0.82 3.44 -10.12
CA ILE A 49 -1.14 2.82 -11.40
C ILE A 49 0.11 2.72 -12.24
N SER A 50 0.40 1.52 -12.72
CA SER A 50 1.43 1.27 -13.73
C SER A 50 0.81 0.56 -14.92
N THR A 51 1.06 1.06 -16.13
CA THR A 51 0.50 0.49 -17.36
C THR A 51 1.58 0.33 -18.42
N ALA A 52 1.49 -0.74 -19.21
CA ALA A 52 2.34 -0.97 -20.38
C ALA A 52 1.46 -1.30 -21.60
N GLY A 53 1.88 -0.87 -22.79
CA GLY A 53 1.14 -1.09 -24.03
C GLY A 53 -0.27 -0.50 -23.95
N SER A 54 -1.29 -1.31 -24.22
CA SER A 54 -2.70 -0.90 -24.15
C SER A 54 -3.34 -1.06 -22.77
N GLY A 55 -2.54 -1.16 -21.71
CA GLY A 55 -3.05 -1.30 -20.35
C GLY A 55 -3.76 -0.04 -19.87
N THR A 56 -4.89 -0.20 -19.19
CA THR A 56 -5.66 0.90 -18.61
C THR A 56 -6.17 0.52 -17.22
N VAL A 57 -6.27 1.53 -16.35
CA VAL A 57 -6.97 1.43 -15.07
C VAL A 57 -7.99 2.55 -15.02
N THR A 58 -9.26 2.18 -14.96
CA THR A 58 -10.37 3.15 -14.89
C THR A 58 -11.16 2.92 -13.61
N ASN A 59 -11.97 3.90 -13.22
CA ASN A 59 -12.95 3.73 -12.16
C ASN A 59 -14.32 4.15 -12.71
N THR A 60 -15.22 3.18 -12.81
CA THR A 60 -16.58 3.37 -13.33
C THR A 60 -17.52 2.60 -12.41
N GLN A 61 -18.69 3.17 -12.08
CA GLN A 61 -19.69 2.49 -11.23
C GLN A 61 -19.16 2.03 -9.85
N GLY A 62 -18.20 2.77 -9.29
CA GLY A 62 -17.66 2.50 -7.96
C GLY A 62 -16.83 1.21 -7.88
N PHE A 63 -16.20 0.78 -8.97
CA PHE A 63 -15.16 -0.24 -8.98
C PHE A 63 -14.00 0.21 -9.87
N TYR A 64 -12.81 -0.30 -9.58
CA TYR A 64 -11.69 -0.19 -10.51
C TYR A 64 -11.81 -1.29 -11.56
N GLN A 65 -11.52 -0.93 -12.80
CA GLN A 65 -11.39 -1.89 -13.90
C GLN A 65 -9.99 -1.76 -14.50
N LEU A 66 -9.22 -2.83 -14.36
CA LEU A 66 -7.94 -3.02 -15.03
C LEU A 66 -8.23 -3.72 -16.35
N SER A 67 -7.71 -3.20 -17.46
CA SER A 67 -7.99 -3.79 -18.78
C SER A 67 -6.80 -3.67 -19.73
N THR A 68 -6.72 -4.65 -20.63
CA THR A 68 -5.83 -4.67 -21.79
C THR A 68 -6.66 -4.92 -23.06
N THR A 69 -6.06 -4.70 -24.23
CA THR A 69 -6.70 -4.86 -25.54
C THR A 69 -5.81 -5.73 -26.45
N ALA A 70 -5.92 -5.59 -27.77
CA ALA A 70 -5.24 -6.47 -28.73
C ALA A 70 -3.70 -6.46 -28.62
N THR A 71 -3.07 -5.36 -28.17
CA THR A 71 -1.61 -5.24 -28.11
C THR A 71 -0.98 -6.28 -27.18
N SER A 72 -0.14 -7.17 -27.72
CA SER A 72 0.61 -8.16 -26.93
C SER A 72 1.48 -7.51 -25.85
N ASN A 73 1.70 -8.22 -24.74
CA ASN A 73 2.50 -7.80 -23.58
C ASN A 73 1.99 -6.51 -22.93
N ALA A 74 0.71 -6.17 -23.12
CA ALA A 74 0.08 -5.09 -22.39
C ALA A 74 -0.20 -5.53 -20.96
N SER A 75 -0.07 -4.58 -20.03
CA SER A 75 -0.40 -4.83 -18.63
C SER A 75 -0.97 -3.59 -17.95
N ALA A 76 -1.85 -3.84 -16.98
CA ALA A 76 -2.38 -2.83 -16.08
C ALA A 76 -2.17 -3.31 -14.64
N ILE A 77 -1.62 -2.46 -13.79
CA ILE A 77 -1.31 -2.74 -12.40
C ILE A 77 -1.96 -1.65 -11.54
N LEU A 78 -2.59 -2.08 -10.45
CA LEU A 78 -3.14 -1.24 -9.40
C LEU A 78 -2.57 -1.68 -8.06
N ASP A 79 -1.74 -0.82 -7.45
CA ASP A 79 -1.18 -1.01 -6.12
C ASP A 79 -1.80 -0.06 -5.11
N THR A 80 -1.70 -0.42 -3.84
CA THR A 80 -1.90 0.51 -2.73
C THR A 80 -0.70 1.43 -2.61
N ALA A 81 -0.94 2.72 -2.34
CA ALA A 81 0.13 3.69 -2.06
C ALA A 81 0.92 3.34 -0.78
N GLU A 82 0.23 2.73 0.18
CA GLU A 82 0.78 2.23 1.43
C GLU A 82 1.19 0.76 1.28
N ARG A 83 2.32 0.41 1.89
CA ARG A 83 2.76 -0.98 2.06
C ARG A 83 2.28 -1.48 3.42
N GLY A 84 1.75 -2.69 3.47
CA GLY A 84 1.54 -3.35 4.75
C GLY A 84 2.89 -3.62 5.40
N LYS A 85 3.01 -3.33 6.69
CA LYS A 85 4.24 -3.57 7.46
C LYS A 85 4.08 -4.80 8.33
N LEU A 86 5.01 -5.74 8.23
CA LEU A 86 5.12 -6.79 9.23
C LEU A 86 5.64 -6.19 10.55
N PHE A 87 4.89 -6.36 11.62
CA PHE A 87 5.34 -6.09 12.98
C PHE A 87 5.74 -7.43 13.60
N PRO A 88 7.04 -7.71 13.81
CA PRO A 88 7.47 -8.94 14.46
C PRO A 88 6.74 -9.16 15.78
N GLY A 89 6.23 -10.37 16.01
CA GLY A 89 5.38 -10.71 17.16
C GLY A 89 3.88 -10.58 16.91
N ASN A 90 3.46 -10.00 15.78
CA ASN A 90 2.07 -9.98 15.34
C ASN A 90 1.87 -10.73 14.01
N SER A 91 0.65 -11.23 13.81
CA SER A 91 0.16 -11.61 12.48
C SER A 91 -0.50 -10.43 11.80
N PHE A 92 -0.56 -10.44 10.47
CA PHE A 92 -1.36 -9.50 9.71
C PHE A 92 -2.30 -10.22 8.76
N GLU A 93 -3.29 -9.47 8.29
CA GLU A 93 -4.23 -9.85 7.26
C GLU A 93 -4.26 -8.78 6.18
N ALA A 94 -3.96 -9.19 4.95
CA ALA A 94 -4.09 -8.37 3.76
C ALA A 94 -5.24 -8.92 2.91
N GLY A 95 -6.17 -8.07 2.49
CA GLY A 95 -7.31 -8.51 1.70
C GLY A 95 -7.60 -7.62 0.49
N VAL A 96 -8.11 -8.26 -0.56
CA VAL A 96 -8.52 -7.61 -1.81
C VAL A 96 -9.80 -8.25 -2.32
N SER A 97 -10.76 -7.41 -2.72
CA SER A 97 -12.00 -7.87 -3.36
C SER A 97 -11.87 -7.78 -4.88
N ILE A 98 -12.01 -8.92 -5.57
CA ILE A 98 -11.90 -8.99 -7.02
C ILE A 98 -12.99 -9.86 -7.64
N ARG A 99 -13.20 -9.66 -8.94
CA ARG A 99 -13.78 -10.66 -9.85
C ARG A 99 -13.03 -10.64 -11.17
N VAL A 100 -12.96 -11.80 -11.82
CA VAL A 100 -12.39 -12.01 -13.14
C VAL A 100 -13.55 -12.39 -14.06
N PRO A 101 -14.17 -11.43 -14.77
CA PRO A 101 -15.42 -11.68 -15.51
C PRO A 101 -15.29 -12.71 -16.63
N VAL A 102 -14.10 -12.79 -17.24
CA VAL A 102 -13.77 -13.75 -18.30
C VAL A 102 -12.46 -14.42 -17.92
N ALA A 103 -12.44 -15.76 -17.91
CA ALA A 103 -11.24 -16.51 -17.59
C ALA A 103 -10.10 -16.16 -18.56
N PRO A 104 -8.85 -16.05 -18.08
CA PRO A 104 -7.69 -15.84 -18.93
C PRO A 104 -7.54 -16.96 -19.96
N THR A 105 -7.10 -16.62 -21.17
CA THR A 105 -6.82 -17.57 -22.26
C THR A 105 -5.38 -17.44 -22.74
N GLY A 106 -4.83 -18.46 -23.40
CA GLY A 106 -3.45 -18.40 -23.91
C GLY A 106 -2.44 -18.03 -22.83
N THR A 107 -1.67 -16.96 -23.03
CA THR A 107 -0.68 -16.46 -22.06
C THR A 107 -1.20 -15.32 -21.16
N GLN A 108 -2.50 -15.06 -21.15
CA GLN A 108 -3.11 -14.08 -20.25
C GLN A 108 -3.00 -14.55 -18.80
N LYS A 109 -2.81 -13.59 -17.87
CA LYS A 109 -2.67 -13.86 -16.44
C LYS A 109 -3.28 -12.73 -15.62
N ALA A 110 -4.11 -13.10 -14.65
CA ALA A 110 -4.55 -12.25 -13.54
C ALA A 110 -3.79 -12.62 -12.28
N THR A 111 -3.33 -11.63 -11.52
CA THR A 111 -2.77 -11.83 -10.17
C THR A 111 -3.27 -10.77 -9.21
N TRP A 112 -3.55 -11.16 -7.97
CA TRP A 112 -4.03 -10.27 -6.92
C TRP A 112 -3.59 -10.76 -5.54
N GLY A 113 -3.22 -9.84 -4.65
CA GLY A 113 -2.79 -10.21 -3.30
C GLY A 113 -1.78 -9.23 -2.72
N TYR A 114 -0.93 -9.74 -1.84
CA TYR A 114 0.03 -8.99 -1.04
C TYR A 114 1.43 -9.19 -1.61
N PHE A 115 1.77 -8.45 -2.68
CA PHE A 115 3.01 -8.63 -3.43
C PHE A 115 3.35 -7.41 -4.29
N ASP A 116 4.64 -7.22 -4.59
CA ASP A 116 5.13 -6.13 -5.44
C ASP A 116 5.79 -6.60 -6.75
N GLY A 117 5.65 -7.88 -7.08
CA GLY A 117 6.26 -8.51 -8.26
C GLY A 117 7.67 -9.04 -8.03
N SER A 118 8.33 -8.65 -6.94
CA SER A 118 9.59 -9.23 -6.49
C SER A 118 9.41 -10.05 -5.23
N ASN A 119 8.56 -9.59 -4.30
CA ASN A 119 8.30 -10.27 -3.05
C ASN A 119 6.80 -10.33 -2.76
N GLY A 120 6.40 -11.31 -1.97
CA GLY A 120 5.04 -11.41 -1.44
C GLY A 120 4.32 -12.70 -1.80
N ALA A 121 3.03 -12.73 -1.52
CA ALA A 121 2.15 -13.85 -1.78
C ALA A 121 0.90 -13.37 -2.53
N TYR A 122 0.34 -14.21 -3.38
CA TYR A 122 -0.76 -13.80 -4.24
C TYR A 122 -1.62 -14.97 -4.70
N PHE A 123 -2.87 -14.67 -5.05
CA PHE A 123 -3.74 -15.52 -5.84
C PHE A 123 -3.60 -15.14 -7.31
N GLY A 124 -3.72 -16.12 -8.20
CA GLY A 124 -3.71 -15.89 -9.62
C GLY A 124 -4.71 -16.75 -10.36
N GLN A 125 -4.99 -16.35 -11.60
CA GLN A 125 -5.70 -17.14 -12.57
C GLN A 125 -4.98 -17.01 -13.91
N ASP A 126 -4.73 -18.13 -14.57
CA ASP A 126 -4.26 -18.20 -15.95
C ASP A 126 -5.12 -19.19 -16.74
N SER A 127 -4.71 -19.55 -17.95
CA SER A 127 -5.45 -20.48 -18.80
C SER A 127 -5.57 -21.90 -18.23
N ALA A 128 -4.72 -22.28 -17.28
CA ALA A 128 -4.76 -23.59 -16.62
C ALA A 128 -5.66 -23.60 -15.38
N GLY A 129 -6.04 -22.43 -14.86
CA GLY A 129 -6.99 -22.28 -13.77
C GLY A 129 -6.52 -21.34 -12.68
N VAL A 130 -7.19 -21.42 -11.52
CA VAL A 130 -6.84 -20.63 -10.33
C VAL A 130 -5.65 -21.26 -9.61
N PHE A 131 -4.75 -20.44 -9.10
CA PHE A 131 -3.58 -20.85 -8.33
C PHE A 131 -3.25 -19.85 -7.23
N ILE A 132 -2.35 -20.28 -6.34
CA ILE A 132 -1.66 -19.42 -5.37
C ILE A 132 -0.17 -19.40 -5.70
N GLY A 133 0.49 -18.28 -5.43
CA GLY A 133 1.91 -18.09 -5.67
C GLY A 133 2.61 -17.36 -4.53
N VAL A 134 3.91 -17.65 -4.38
CA VAL A 134 4.80 -16.94 -3.45
C VAL A 134 6.05 -16.52 -4.20
N LEU A 135 6.38 -15.24 -4.10
CA LEU A 135 7.54 -14.59 -4.68
C LEU A 135 8.57 -14.28 -3.59
N ASN A 136 9.82 -14.62 -3.87
CA ASN A 136 10.95 -14.23 -3.06
C ASN A 136 12.07 -13.73 -3.97
N ASN A 137 12.41 -12.45 -3.82
CA ASN A 137 13.46 -11.77 -4.58
C ASN A 137 13.39 -11.95 -6.11
N GLY A 138 12.18 -11.80 -6.68
CA GLY A 138 11.93 -11.91 -8.12
C GLY A 138 11.69 -13.34 -8.62
N VAL A 139 11.84 -14.35 -7.76
CA VAL A 139 11.64 -15.75 -8.11
C VAL A 139 10.33 -16.25 -7.53
N GLU A 140 9.50 -16.87 -8.37
CA GLU A 140 8.32 -17.62 -7.92
C GLU A 140 8.77 -18.95 -7.31
N ILE A 141 8.89 -18.97 -5.98
CA ILE A 141 9.36 -20.14 -5.24
C ILE A 141 8.27 -21.18 -5.04
N PHE A 142 7.00 -20.78 -5.14
CA PHE A 142 5.85 -21.67 -5.10
C PHE A 142 4.78 -21.20 -6.08
N LYS A 143 4.19 -22.17 -6.82
CA LYS A 143 2.96 -22.01 -7.60
C LYS A 143 2.12 -23.27 -7.44
N VAL A 144 0.95 -23.16 -6.81
CA VAL A 144 0.08 -24.30 -6.51
C VAL A 144 -1.31 -24.04 -7.07
N TYR A 145 -1.70 -24.83 -8.07
CA TYR A 145 -3.05 -24.78 -8.65
C TYR A 145 -4.11 -25.28 -7.66
N GLN A 146 -5.34 -24.78 -7.82
CA GLN A 146 -6.50 -25.06 -6.96
C GLN A 146 -6.75 -26.56 -6.72
N SER A 147 -6.52 -27.41 -7.73
CA SER A 147 -6.65 -28.86 -7.62
C SER A 147 -5.72 -29.50 -6.57
N SER A 148 -4.64 -28.80 -6.21
CA SER A 148 -3.58 -29.24 -5.29
C SER A 148 -3.56 -28.44 -3.99
N TRP A 149 -4.58 -27.62 -3.72
CA TRP A 149 -4.73 -26.97 -2.42
C TRP A 149 -4.93 -28.00 -1.30
N ASN A 150 -4.35 -27.73 -0.12
CA ASN A 150 -4.15 -28.71 0.95
C ASN A 150 -5.18 -28.61 2.08
N GLU A 151 -5.96 -27.53 2.16
CA GLU A 151 -7.03 -27.38 3.17
C GLU A 151 -8.40 -27.57 2.52
N ASP A 152 -8.71 -26.74 1.53
CA ASP A 152 -9.96 -26.81 0.78
C ASP A 152 -9.75 -26.40 -0.67
N LYS A 153 -10.01 -27.34 -1.59
CA LYS A 153 -9.89 -27.13 -3.04
C LYS A 153 -11.02 -26.28 -3.61
N LEU A 154 -12.08 -26.02 -2.85
CA LEU A 154 -13.24 -25.22 -3.25
C LEU A 154 -13.83 -25.68 -4.59
N ASN A 155 -14.01 -27.00 -4.72
CA ASN A 155 -14.56 -27.66 -5.90
C ASN A 155 -15.87 -28.43 -5.59
N GLY A 156 -16.52 -28.09 -4.48
CA GLY A 156 -17.73 -28.75 -3.99
C GLY A 156 -17.51 -30.07 -3.24
N LEU A 157 -16.31 -30.64 -3.27
CA LEU A 157 -15.97 -31.91 -2.59
C LEU A 157 -15.09 -31.73 -1.34
N GLY A 158 -14.56 -30.53 -1.13
CA GLY A 158 -13.73 -30.20 0.04
C GLY A 158 -14.52 -30.03 1.35
N PRO A 159 -13.83 -29.82 2.48
CA PRO A 159 -14.46 -29.70 3.80
C PRO A 159 -15.59 -28.66 3.90
N SER A 160 -15.47 -27.51 3.23
CA SER A 160 -16.51 -26.48 3.22
C SER A 160 -17.71 -26.79 2.32
N LYS A 161 -17.57 -27.74 1.38
CA LYS A 161 -18.54 -28.06 0.32
C LYS A 161 -18.86 -26.88 -0.62
N LEU A 162 -18.04 -25.84 -0.62
CA LEU A 162 -18.21 -24.67 -1.48
C LEU A 162 -17.45 -24.84 -2.80
N THR A 163 -17.91 -24.11 -3.83
CA THR A 163 -17.23 -24.01 -5.14
C THR A 163 -16.77 -22.58 -5.36
N LEU A 164 -15.50 -22.40 -5.73
CA LEU A 164 -14.96 -21.11 -6.11
C LEU A 164 -15.38 -20.75 -7.53
N ASP A 165 -16.10 -19.63 -7.65
CA ASP A 165 -16.40 -18.96 -8.92
C ASP A 165 -15.77 -17.56 -8.90
N THR A 166 -14.77 -17.35 -9.76
CA THR A 166 -14.04 -16.08 -9.86
C THR A 166 -14.78 -15.03 -10.69
N THR A 167 -15.84 -15.40 -11.41
CA THR A 167 -16.68 -14.44 -12.14
C THR A 167 -17.58 -13.65 -11.18
N ALA A 168 -17.92 -14.25 -10.04
CA ALA A 168 -18.58 -13.60 -8.92
C ALA A 168 -17.56 -12.90 -8.00
N GLY A 169 -17.91 -11.72 -7.50
CA GLY A 169 -17.08 -10.99 -6.53
C GLY A 169 -16.80 -11.82 -5.27
N LYS A 170 -15.53 -11.90 -4.88
CA LYS A 170 -15.08 -12.51 -3.62
C LYS A 170 -13.97 -11.66 -3.01
N MET A 171 -13.85 -11.72 -1.69
CA MET A 171 -12.71 -11.17 -0.97
C MET A 171 -11.68 -12.27 -0.76
N PHE A 172 -10.47 -12.03 -1.24
CA PHE A 172 -9.32 -12.89 -1.08
C PHE A 172 -8.41 -12.29 -0.01
N GLN A 173 -7.90 -13.13 0.87
CA GLN A 173 -7.14 -12.76 2.04
C GLN A 173 -5.85 -13.56 2.10
N ILE A 174 -4.79 -12.90 2.53
CA ILE A 174 -3.50 -13.51 2.86
C ILE A 174 -3.23 -13.20 4.34
N ARG A 175 -2.95 -14.24 5.13
CA ARG A 175 -2.44 -14.09 6.50
C ARG A 175 -0.98 -14.47 6.55
N PHE A 176 -0.20 -13.70 7.29
CA PHE A 176 1.19 -14.01 7.59
C PHE A 176 1.54 -13.40 8.94
N GLY A 177 2.37 -14.08 9.76
CA GLY A 177 2.66 -13.57 11.09
C GLY A 177 3.98 -13.96 11.72
N TYR A 178 4.84 -14.63 10.97
CA TYR A 178 6.19 -14.92 11.41
C TYR A 178 7.08 -15.21 10.19
N GLU A 179 8.33 -14.73 10.19
CA GLU A 179 9.23 -14.82 9.03
C GLU A 179 9.58 -16.26 8.62
N TYR A 180 9.48 -17.19 9.58
CA TYR A 180 9.61 -18.65 9.41
C TYR A 180 8.27 -19.39 9.57
N GLY A 181 7.17 -18.65 9.57
CA GLY A 181 5.84 -19.18 9.79
C GLY A 181 5.22 -19.75 8.51
N ILE A 182 3.90 -19.65 8.45
CA ILE A 182 3.10 -20.08 7.31
C ILE A 182 2.40 -18.89 6.68
N ILE A 183 2.14 -18.99 5.37
CA ILE A 183 1.23 -18.09 4.68
C ILE A 183 -0.12 -18.80 4.54
N GLU A 184 -1.18 -18.21 5.07
CA GLU A 184 -2.54 -18.72 4.87
C GLU A 184 -3.23 -17.97 3.73
N PHE A 185 -3.66 -18.73 2.73
CA PHE A 185 -4.51 -18.26 1.65
C PHE A 185 -5.96 -18.53 2.02
N ARG A 186 -6.77 -17.47 2.03
CA ARG A 186 -8.13 -17.48 2.57
C ARG A 186 -9.08 -16.74 1.64
N ILE A 187 -10.33 -17.18 1.60
CA ILE A 187 -11.37 -16.58 0.77
C ILE A 187 -12.64 -16.41 1.62
N VAL A 188 -13.25 -15.23 1.54
CA VAL A 188 -14.53 -14.95 2.20
C VAL A 188 -15.67 -15.43 1.31
N PHE A 189 -16.49 -16.33 1.84
CA PHE A 189 -17.71 -16.81 1.21
C PHE A 189 -18.94 -16.36 1.99
N VAL A 190 -20.04 -16.20 1.29
CA VAL A 190 -21.36 -16.18 1.90
C VAL A 190 -21.90 -17.60 1.85
N ASN A 191 -22.20 -18.19 3.00
CA ASN A 191 -22.76 -19.53 3.07
C ASN A 191 -24.27 -19.52 2.74
N SER A 192 -24.90 -20.70 2.69
CA SER A 192 -26.33 -20.86 2.38
C SER A 192 -27.28 -20.20 3.38
N LEU A 193 -26.78 -19.76 4.54
CA LEU A 193 -27.52 -19.06 5.58
C LEU A 193 -27.28 -17.53 5.54
N ASN A 194 -26.65 -17.02 4.47
CA ASN A 194 -26.27 -15.61 4.30
C ASN A 194 -25.25 -15.08 5.32
N PHE A 195 -24.47 -15.95 5.96
CA PHE A 195 -23.34 -15.52 6.79
C PHE A 195 -22.06 -15.46 5.98
N GLN A 196 -21.29 -14.39 6.19
CA GLN A 196 -19.92 -14.30 5.70
C GLN A 196 -19.01 -15.14 6.59
N GLN A 197 -18.23 -16.02 5.97
CA GLN A 197 -17.24 -16.85 6.64
C GLN A 197 -15.95 -16.89 5.86
N ILE A 198 -14.83 -16.97 6.58
CA ILE A 198 -13.50 -17.15 6.02
C ILE A 198 -13.28 -18.65 5.82
N VAL A 199 -12.87 -19.05 4.62
CA VAL A 199 -12.41 -20.41 4.34
C VAL A 199 -10.92 -20.37 4.05
N VAL A 200 -10.14 -21.13 4.82
CA VAL A 200 -8.72 -21.37 4.53
C VAL A 200 -8.65 -22.38 3.40
N CYS A 201 -8.07 -22.00 2.27
CA CYS A 201 -7.95 -22.89 1.11
C CYS A 201 -6.57 -23.57 1.05
N HIS A 202 -5.52 -22.85 1.41
CA HIS A 202 -4.16 -23.37 1.38
C HIS A 202 -3.28 -22.79 2.49
N ARG A 203 -2.43 -23.62 3.09
CA ARG A 203 -1.34 -23.20 3.98
C ARG A 203 -0.01 -23.52 3.33
N GLN A 204 0.75 -22.47 3.03
CA GLN A 204 2.10 -22.61 2.50
C GLN A 204 3.10 -22.55 3.65
N THR A 205 3.80 -23.65 3.88
CA THR A 205 4.91 -23.72 4.84
C THR A 205 6.22 -23.37 4.15
N GLN A 206 7.24 -23.12 4.97
CA GLN A 206 8.61 -23.11 4.50
C GLN A 206 8.97 -24.48 3.88
N GLY A 207 9.52 -24.47 2.66
CA GLY A 207 10.12 -25.65 2.03
C GLY A 207 11.57 -25.82 2.50
N THR A 208 12.49 -26.12 1.57
CA THR A 208 13.94 -26.12 1.85
C THR A 208 14.57 -24.73 1.90
N ASN A 209 13.83 -23.67 1.58
CA ASN A 209 14.28 -22.27 1.59
C ASN A 209 14.31 -21.70 3.01
N LEU A 210 15.31 -20.89 3.36
CA LEU A 210 15.47 -20.33 4.71
C LEU A 210 14.50 -19.18 5.06
N THR A 211 13.80 -18.56 4.11
CA THR A 211 12.76 -17.54 4.36
C THR A 211 11.66 -17.60 3.28
N LEU A 212 10.39 -17.38 3.66
CA LEU A 212 9.28 -17.33 2.70
C LEU A 212 9.26 -16.02 1.92
N LEU A 213 9.47 -14.89 2.61
CA LEU A 213 9.49 -13.55 2.06
C LEU A 213 10.79 -12.87 2.50
N SER A 214 11.69 -12.48 1.58
CA SER A 214 12.88 -11.70 1.95
C SER A 214 12.55 -10.24 2.27
N ASP A 215 11.43 -9.75 1.73
CA ASP A 215 10.82 -8.49 2.12
C ASP A 215 9.34 -8.73 2.46
N PRO A 216 8.93 -8.68 3.74
CA PRO A 216 7.54 -8.88 4.11
C PRO A 216 6.70 -7.60 4.00
N ASN A 217 7.27 -6.44 3.62
CA ASN A 217 6.57 -5.15 3.56
C ASN A 217 6.05 -4.88 2.14
N GLN A 218 4.83 -5.33 1.85
CA GLN A 218 4.29 -5.37 0.48
C GLN A 218 3.06 -4.51 0.28
N VAL A 219 2.84 -4.10 -0.97
CA VAL A 219 1.59 -3.48 -1.40
C VAL A 219 0.50 -4.53 -1.57
N ILE A 220 -0.76 -4.10 -1.58
CA ILE A 220 -1.85 -4.91 -2.11
C ILE A 220 -1.99 -4.60 -3.60
N ARG A 221 -1.56 -5.55 -4.42
CA ARG A 221 -1.49 -5.43 -5.87
C ARG A 221 -2.61 -6.20 -6.54
N VAL A 222 -3.11 -5.64 -7.64
CA VAL A 222 -3.81 -6.39 -8.69
C VAL A 222 -3.14 -6.11 -10.02
N ARG A 223 -2.93 -7.15 -10.83
CA ARG A 223 -2.29 -7.04 -12.15
C ARG A 223 -3.06 -7.87 -13.17
N ALA A 224 -3.37 -7.22 -14.30
CA ALA A 224 -3.91 -7.83 -15.51
C ALA A 224 -2.83 -7.81 -16.60
N GLU A 225 -2.53 -8.97 -17.18
CA GLU A 225 -1.57 -9.13 -18.27
C GLU A 225 -2.24 -9.92 -19.39
N ASN A 226 -2.08 -9.47 -20.64
CA ASN A 226 -2.56 -10.26 -21.78
C ASN A 226 -1.49 -11.18 -22.41
N GLY A 227 -0.26 -11.13 -21.90
CA GLY A 227 0.84 -11.95 -22.37
C GLY A 227 1.15 -11.75 -23.86
N THR A 228 1.96 -12.66 -24.41
CA THR A 228 2.39 -12.63 -25.81
C THR A 228 1.24 -12.89 -26.79
N SER A 229 0.20 -13.60 -26.36
CA SER A 229 -0.98 -13.89 -27.18
C SER A 229 -1.85 -12.64 -27.39
N GLY A 230 -1.70 -11.62 -26.54
CA GLY A 230 -2.50 -10.41 -26.60
C GLY A 230 -3.98 -10.65 -26.29
N GLY A 231 -4.82 -9.80 -26.86
CA GLY A 231 -6.27 -9.88 -26.71
C GLY A 231 -6.82 -9.16 -25.48
N SER A 232 -8.12 -8.88 -25.54
CA SER A 232 -8.82 -8.16 -24.49
C SER A 232 -8.92 -8.99 -23.22
N PHE A 233 -8.55 -8.39 -22.11
CA PHE A 233 -8.62 -9.02 -20.79
C PHE A 233 -8.95 -7.96 -19.73
N SER A 234 -9.74 -8.33 -18.73
CA SER A 234 -10.10 -7.38 -17.66
C SER A 234 -10.27 -8.04 -16.30
N ILE A 235 -9.96 -7.27 -15.26
CA ILE A 235 -10.17 -7.63 -13.86
C ILE A 235 -10.89 -6.46 -13.18
N ILE A 236 -11.86 -6.77 -12.34
CA ILE A 236 -12.60 -5.77 -11.56
C ILE A 236 -12.18 -5.87 -10.10
N VAL A 237 -11.86 -4.72 -9.51
CA VAL A 237 -11.33 -4.62 -8.14
C VAL A 237 -12.19 -3.65 -7.32
N ARG A 238 -12.43 -4.02 -6.06
CA ARG A 238 -13.08 -3.14 -5.07
C ARG A 238 -12.15 -2.92 -3.87
N GLY A 239 -12.65 -3.19 -2.66
CA GLY A 239 -11.95 -2.89 -1.42
C GLY A 239 -10.59 -3.58 -1.33
N ARG A 240 -9.62 -2.87 -0.76
CA ARG A 240 -8.29 -3.37 -0.39
C ARG A 240 -8.02 -2.93 1.05
N TYR A 241 -7.56 -3.82 1.91
CA TYR A 241 -7.27 -3.46 3.29
C TYR A 241 -6.11 -4.26 3.85
N TYR A 242 -5.47 -3.68 4.87
CA TYR A 242 -4.45 -4.33 5.66
C TYR A 242 -4.72 -4.07 7.14
N ALA A 243 -4.66 -5.14 7.94
CA ALA A 243 -4.81 -5.06 9.38
C ALA A 243 -3.78 -5.94 10.07
N VAL A 244 -3.22 -5.44 11.18
CA VAL A 244 -2.38 -6.21 12.10
C VAL A 244 -3.28 -6.82 13.16
N LEU A 245 -3.04 -8.07 13.53
CA LEU A 245 -3.75 -8.78 14.59
C LEU A 245 -2.97 -8.61 15.88
N GLY A 246 -3.35 -7.58 16.63
CA GLY A 246 -2.64 -7.11 17.82
C GLY A 246 -2.23 -5.64 17.73
N PRO A 247 -1.60 -5.12 18.80
CA PRO A 247 -1.16 -3.74 18.85
C PRO A 247 0.04 -3.49 17.92
N THR A 248 0.10 -2.29 17.35
CA THR A 248 1.23 -1.83 16.57
C THR A 248 2.07 -0.85 17.39
N VAL A 249 3.33 -1.19 17.62
CA VAL A 249 4.32 -0.29 18.21
C VAL A 249 5.38 -0.05 17.13
N PRO A 250 5.28 1.05 16.37
CA PRO A 250 6.18 1.30 15.26
C PRO A 250 7.55 1.78 15.75
N THR A 251 8.61 1.19 15.20
CA THR A 251 9.96 1.72 15.32
C THR A 251 10.09 2.86 14.33
N ASN A 252 10.40 4.05 14.82
CA ASN A 252 10.25 5.27 14.05
C ASN A 252 11.56 6.03 13.95
N ARG A 253 11.77 6.66 12.80
CA ARG A 253 12.79 7.68 12.60
C ARG A 253 12.13 8.97 12.11
N ILE A 254 12.50 10.10 12.70
CA ILE A 254 12.19 11.42 12.15
C ILE A 254 13.39 11.90 11.35
N THR A 255 13.17 12.17 10.08
CA THR A 255 14.18 12.73 9.16
C THR A 255 13.79 14.16 8.86
N SER A 256 14.75 15.09 8.94
CA SER A 256 14.51 16.52 8.73
C SER A 256 15.52 17.10 7.77
N GLU A 257 15.09 18.13 7.04
CA GLU A 257 15.95 18.94 6.17
C GLU A 257 15.66 20.42 6.48
N SER A 258 16.66 21.27 6.24
CA SER A 258 16.53 22.71 6.48
C SER A 258 16.91 23.54 5.27
N ARG A 259 16.26 24.69 5.12
CA ARG A 259 16.63 25.70 4.12
C ARG A 259 16.58 27.08 4.77
N LEU A 260 17.75 27.67 4.92
CA LEU A 260 17.95 28.90 5.69
C LEU A 260 18.14 30.10 4.75
N ASN A 261 17.80 31.28 5.25
CA ASN A 261 18.03 32.59 4.62
C ASN A 261 17.49 32.72 3.18
N MET A 262 16.36 32.07 2.88
CA MET A 262 15.73 32.21 1.56
C MET A 262 14.98 33.53 1.44
N THR A 263 14.95 34.11 0.24
CA THR A 263 14.11 35.27 -0.07
C THR A 263 12.96 34.85 -0.97
N VAL A 264 11.74 35.20 -0.59
CA VAL A 264 10.53 34.93 -1.40
C VAL A 264 9.73 36.21 -1.62
N GLY A 265 9.30 36.43 -2.86
CA GLY A 265 8.45 37.56 -3.24
C GLY A 265 6.96 37.21 -3.21
N ALA A 266 6.13 38.21 -3.50
CA ALA A 266 4.70 38.04 -3.66
C ALA A 266 4.33 37.50 -5.06
N GLY A 267 3.18 36.82 -5.16
CA GLY A 267 2.53 36.47 -6.43
C GLY A 267 2.77 35.05 -6.94
N ALA A 268 3.94 34.45 -6.70
CA ALA A 268 4.24 33.07 -7.09
C ALA A 268 4.72 32.22 -5.91
N PHE A 269 4.30 30.96 -5.89
CA PHE A 269 4.83 29.97 -4.96
C PHE A 269 6.25 29.56 -5.36
N VAL A 270 7.14 29.54 -4.39
CA VAL A 270 8.52 29.07 -4.52
C VAL A 270 8.66 27.77 -3.73
N PRO A 271 9.23 26.69 -4.32
CA PRO A 271 9.49 25.47 -3.58
C PRO A 271 10.58 25.72 -2.52
N THR A 272 10.39 25.19 -1.32
CA THR A 272 11.34 25.32 -0.22
C THR A 272 12.17 24.06 -0.10
N ILE A 273 11.60 23.03 0.52
CA ILE A 273 12.17 21.71 0.74
C ILE A 273 11.19 20.70 0.15
N SER A 274 11.73 19.73 -0.59
CA SER A 274 10.97 18.60 -1.11
C SER A 274 11.54 17.31 -0.57
N PHE A 275 10.69 16.40 -0.09
CA PHE A 275 11.08 15.03 0.25
C PHE A 275 10.52 14.04 -0.76
N ARG A 276 11.27 12.97 -1.02
CA ARG A 276 10.78 11.76 -1.69
C ARG A 276 11.46 10.53 -1.10
N ARG A 277 10.87 9.34 -1.31
CA ARG A 277 11.56 8.09 -0.98
C ARG A 277 12.68 7.81 -1.97
N LYS A 278 13.74 7.19 -1.49
CA LYS A 278 14.72 6.49 -2.35
C LYS A 278 14.01 5.38 -3.11
N ALA A 279 14.44 5.11 -4.34
CA ALA A 279 13.97 3.94 -5.09
C ALA A 279 14.52 2.64 -4.48
N ILE A 280 15.79 2.65 -4.05
CA ILE A 280 16.51 1.52 -3.47
C ILE A 280 16.92 1.86 -2.04
N PHE A 281 16.68 0.96 -1.09
CA PHE A 281 17.10 1.11 0.31
C PHE A 281 17.21 -0.26 1.01
N PRO A 282 18.29 -0.53 1.79
CA PRO A 282 19.48 0.29 2.03
C PRO A 282 20.26 0.61 0.75
N ASP A 283 21.10 1.65 0.79
CA ASP A 283 21.91 2.02 -0.38
C ASP A 283 22.73 0.81 -0.86
N VAL A 284 22.86 0.62 -2.19
CA VAL A 284 23.60 -0.50 -2.83
C VAL A 284 22.95 -1.89 -2.67
N SER A 285 21.82 -2.04 -1.95
CA SER A 285 21.20 -3.35 -1.68
C SER A 285 20.43 -3.98 -2.87
N ASN A 286 20.28 -3.29 -4.00
CA ASN A 286 19.36 -3.63 -5.10
C ASN A 286 17.89 -3.88 -4.67
N ARG A 287 17.54 -3.63 -3.40
CA ARG A 287 16.21 -3.84 -2.84
C ARG A 287 15.38 -2.58 -3.02
N ASN A 288 14.17 -2.73 -3.56
CA ASN A 288 13.19 -1.66 -3.59
C ASN A 288 12.92 -1.16 -2.17
N ASN A 289 12.90 0.16 -1.99
CA ASN A 289 12.59 0.74 -0.69
C ASN A 289 11.15 0.40 -0.28
N SER A 290 10.99 -0.43 0.75
CA SER A 290 9.69 -0.86 1.28
C SER A 290 9.26 -0.14 2.56
N VAL A 291 10.03 0.84 3.03
CA VAL A 291 9.70 1.66 4.20
C VAL A 291 8.57 2.65 3.84
N ASN A 292 7.54 2.71 4.69
CA ASN A 292 6.51 3.75 4.58
C ASN A 292 7.08 5.06 5.13
N VAL A 293 6.83 6.16 4.41
CA VAL A 293 7.27 7.49 4.82
C VAL A 293 6.07 8.43 4.83
N GLN A 294 5.85 9.14 5.93
CA GLN A 294 4.75 10.07 6.14
C GLN A 294 5.27 11.49 6.36
N ILE A 295 4.44 12.49 6.10
CA ILE A 295 4.76 13.87 6.48
C ILE A 295 4.59 14.00 8.00
N SER A 296 5.61 14.49 8.69
CA SER A 296 5.54 14.71 10.13
C SER A 296 5.11 16.13 10.47
N SER A 297 5.91 17.13 10.06
CA SER A 297 5.70 18.53 10.42
C SER A 297 6.65 19.45 9.64
N PHE A 298 6.41 20.76 9.67
CA PHE A 298 7.36 21.77 9.19
C PHE A 298 7.31 23.03 10.06
N ASP A 299 8.42 23.75 10.12
CA ASP A 299 8.55 25.03 10.82
C ASP A 299 8.86 26.14 9.80
N ILE A 300 8.29 27.33 10.03
CA ILE A 300 8.50 28.51 9.18
C ILE A 300 8.80 29.71 10.07
N LEU A 301 9.96 30.33 9.86
CA LEU A 301 10.29 31.65 10.39
C LEU A 301 10.34 32.62 9.21
N ALA A 302 9.64 33.76 9.29
CA ALA A 302 9.56 34.72 8.19
C ALA A 302 9.59 36.17 8.67
N SER A 303 10.20 37.05 7.88
CA SER A 303 10.22 38.49 8.16
C SER A 303 8.90 39.20 7.84
N ASN A 304 8.06 38.62 6.98
CA ASN A 304 6.75 39.10 6.56
C ASN A 304 5.76 37.93 6.52
N ASP A 305 4.46 38.23 6.55
CA ASP A 305 3.41 37.21 6.47
C ASP A 305 3.50 36.43 5.15
N LEU A 306 3.34 35.11 5.26
CA LEU A 306 3.42 34.18 4.14
C LEU A 306 2.12 33.41 3.97
N ARG A 307 1.92 32.92 2.75
CA ARG A 307 1.03 31.79 2.46
C ARG A 307 1.86 30.58 2.10
N TRP A 308 1.51 29.42 2.64
CA TRP A 308 2.19 28.16 2.35
C TRP A 308 1.22 27.11 1.76
N GLN A 309 1.78 26.17 1.00
CA GLN A 309 1.10 25.00 0.46
C GLN A 309 1.99 23.78 0.61
N LEU A 310 1.40 22.67 1.04
CA LEU A 310 2.01 21.35 0.92
C LEU A 310 1.46 20.68 -0.33
N ARG A 311 2.35 20.27 -1.24
CA ARG A 311 1.98 19.74 -2.55
C ARG A 311 2.61 18.40 -2.83
N TYR A 312 1.80 17.44 -3.27
CA TYR A 312 2.23 16.11 -3.67
C TYR A 312 2.34 16.02 -5.20
N GLY A 313 3.50 15.64 -5.72
CA GLY A 313 3.72 15.37 -7.14
C GLY A 313 3.65 16.58 -8.08
N SER A 314 3.79 17.80 -7.56
CA SER A 314 3.92 18.98 -8.43
C SER A 314 5.28 19.00 -9.14
N THR A 315 5.31 19.39 -10.40
CA THR A 315 6.53 19.52 -11.20
C THR A 315 7.40 20.64 -10.64
N LEU A 316 8.68 20.33 -10.41
CA LEU A 316 9.69 21.26 -9.91
C LEU A 316 10.67 21.61 -11.03
N THR A 317 11.08 22.87 -11.10
CA THR A 317 12.13 23.33 -12.02
C THR A 317 13.47 23.32 -11.30
N GLY A 318 14.46 22.61 -11.86
CA GLY A 318 15.81 22.55 -11.30
C GLY A 318 15.97 21.70 -10.05
N ALA A 319 15.00 20.84 -9.71
CA ALA A 319 15.12 19.96 -8.55
C ALA A 319 16.26 18.94 -8.71
N SER A 320 17.04 18.76 -7.65
CA SER A 320 18.12 17.78 -7.55
C SER A 320 18.02 17.06 -6.21
N PHE A 321 17.42 15.86 -6.23
CA PHE A 321 17.23 15.06 -5.03
C PHE A 321 18.52 14.36 -4.62
N GLY A 322 19.04 14.72 -3.44
CA GLY A 322 20.29 14.23 -2.88
C GLY A 322 20.15 13.63 -1.49
N ASN A 323 21.29 13.42 -0.83
CA ASN A 323 21.34 13.01 0.55
C ASN A 323 20.80 14.11 1.46
N ILE A 324 20.11 13.71 2.53
CA ILE A 324 19.67 14.61 3.59
C ILE A 324 20.89 15.19 4.30
N SER A 325 20.89 16.49 4.60
CA SER A 325 22.01 17.11 5.32
C SER A 325 22.25 16.45 6.68
N ASP A 326 23.52 16.37 7.08
CA ASP A 326 23.96 15.87 8.40
C ASP A 326 23.41 14.47 8.80
N THR A 327 22.94 13.70 7.82
CA THR A 327 22.39 12.36 8.00
C THR A 327 23.14 11.39 7.09
N PRO A 328 23.76 10.33 7.64
CA PRO A 328 24.37 9.29 6.82
C PRO A 328 23.34 8.71 5.84
N SER A 329 23.70 8.52 4.58
CA SER A 329 22.74 8.07 3.56
C SER A 329 22.17 6.68 3.87
N SER A 330 22.93 5.82 4.55
CA SER A 330 22.46 4.50 5.02
C SER A 330 21.40 4.57 6.12
N GLU A 331 21.27 5.70 6.81
CA GLU A 331 20.39 5.88 7.97
C GLU A 331 19.05 6.51 7.62
N THR A 332 18.76 6.77 6.33
CA THR A 332 17.47 7.30 5.87
C THR A 332 17.04 6.68 4.56
N CYS A 333 15.77 6.31 4.49
CA CYS A 333 15.14 5.82 3.26
C CYS A 333 14.66 6.95 2.33
N SER A 334 14.96 8.22 2.67
CA SER A 334 14.49 9.41 1.99
C SER A 334 15.61 10.18 1.26
N GLN A 335 15.21 11.05 0.34
CA GLN A 335 16.05 12.06 -0.30
C GLN A 335 15.35 13.42 -0.22
N SER A 336 16.13 14.49 -0.17
CA SER A 336 15.63 15.86 -0.16
C SER A 336 16.09 16.62 -1.41
N ASP A 337 15.30 17.61 -1.80
CA ASP A 337 15.70 18.66 -2.72
C ASP A 337 15.47 20.03 -2.06
N VAL A 338 16.50 20.85 -2.11
CA VAL A 338 16.50 22.26 -1.68
C VAL A 338 16.94 23.20 -2.81
N SER A 339 17.17 22.67 -4.00
CA SER A 339 17.75 23.39 -5.14
C SER A 339 16.71 23.87 -6.16
N ALA A 340 15.49 23.31 -6.16
CA ALA A 340 14.42 23.77 -7.04
C ALA A 340 14.16 25.27 -6.91
N THR A 341 13.92 25.90 -8.05
CA THR A 341 13.72 27.36 -8.17
C THR A 341 12.27 27.75 -8.45
N ALA A 342 11.47 26.83 -9.01
CA ALA A 342 10.06 27.05 -9.29
C ALA A 342 9.23 25.76 -9.14
N ILE A 343 7.94 25.93 -8.85
CA ILE A 343 6.96 24.85 -8.72
C ILE A 343 5.74 25.14 -9.60
N ASN A 344 5.32 24.16 -10.41
CA ASN A 344 4.10 24.27 -11.20
C ASN A 344 2.88 23.86 -10.37
N THR A 345 2.11 24.86 -9.91
CA THR A 345 0.91 24.64 -9.09
C THR A 345 -0.31 24.10 -9.86
N SER A 346 -0.26 24.03 -11.19
CA SER A 346 -1.28 23.36 -12.00
C SER A 346 -1.07 21.84 -12.08
N THR A 347 0.07 21.34 -11.60
CA THR A 347 0.41 19.92 -11.55
C THR A 347 0.37 19.40 -10.12
N GLY A 348 0.24 18.07 -9.97
CA GLY A 348 0.15 17.42 -8.66
C GLY A 348 -1.11 17.81 -7.87
N ILE A 349 -1.09 17.55 -6.57
CA ILE A 349 -2.21 17.72 -5.66
C ILE A 349 -1.79 18.66 -4.53
N LYS A 350 -2.61 19.67 -4.23
CA LYS A 350 -2.46 20.46 -3.01
C LYS A 350 -3.05 19.66 -1.84
N LEU A 351 -2.21 19.18 -0.94
CA LEU A 351 -2.63 18.42 0.25
C LEU A 351 -3.26 19.36 1.28
N MET A 352 -2.57 20.47 1.56
CA MET A 352 -3.03 21.48 2.51
C MET A 352 -2.40 22.85 2.22
N SER A 353 -2.95 23.89 2.86
CA SER A 353 -2.42 25.25 2.77
C SER A 353 -2.81 26.06 3.99
N GLY A 354 -2.02 27.08 4.31
CA GLY A 354 -2.33 28.02 5.38
C GLY A 354 -1.51 29.30 5.25
N PHE A 355 -1.52 30.07 6.34
CA PHE A 355 -0.72 31.28 6.49
C PHE A 355 0.35 31.05 7.57
N ALA A 356 1.46 31.78 7.46
CA ALA A 356 2.44 31.91 8.53
C ALA A 356 2.64 33.39 8.81
N LYS A 357 2.52 33.80 10.08
CA LYS A 357 2.69 35.19 10.49
C LYS A 357 4.17 35.56 10.47
N GLY A 358 4.50 36.74 9.94
CA GLY A 358 5.83 37.33 9.99
C GLY A 358 6.07 38.12 11.30
N GLY A 359 7.34 38.21 11.71
CA GLY A 359 7.76 38.95 12.89
C GLY A 359 8.81 38.21 13.73
N GLN A 360 9.54 38.91 14.60
CA GLN A 360 10.71 38.38 15.31
C GLN A 360 10.42 37.28 16.36
N HIS A 361 9.16 36.95 16.63
CA HIS A 361 8.78 35.83 17.49
C HIS A 361 7.64 35.05 16.83
N ALA A 362 7.92 33.84 16.35
CA ALA A 362 6.93 32.95 15.78
C ALA A 362 6.58 31.84 16.78
N GLU A 363 5.29 31.70 17.09
CA GLU A 363 4.76 30.45 17.63
C GLU A 363 4.97 29.33 16.60
N GLN A 364 5.50 28.20 17.07
CA GLN A 364 5.62 26.98 16.29
C GLN A 364 4.22 26.46 15.92
N GLN A 365 3.92 26.37 14.63
CA GLN A 365 2.70 25.72 14.15
C GLN A 365 3.05 24.37 13.53
N SER A 366 2.80 23.29 14.28
CA SER A 366 2.92 21.93 13.77
C SER A 366 1.60 21.51 13.12
N PHE A 367 1.67 21.03 11.88
CA PHE A 367 0.52 20.55 11.13
C PHE A 367 0.69 19.05 10.85
N PRO A 368 -0.05 18.16 11.53
CA PRO A 368 0.00 16.74 11.22
C PRO A 368 -0.64 16.48 9.84
N VAL A 369 0.01 15.67 9.01
CA VAL A 369 -0.50 15.25 7.71
C VAL A 369 -0.25 13.75 7.53
N ASP A 370 -1.33 12.97 7.60
CA ASP A 370 -1.28 11.52 7.39
C ASP A 370 -1.35 11.19 5.90
N THR A 371 -0.32 11.58 5.16
CA THR A 371 -0.17 11.20 3.74
C THR A 371 1.13 10.45 3.54
N VAL A 372 1.02 9.21 3.06
CA VAL A 372 2.18 8.37 2.75
C VAL A 372 2.78 8.76 1.41
N LEU A 373 4.09 8.94 1.41
CA LEU A 373 4.89 9.12 0.21
C LEU A 373 4.91 7.82 -0.59
N ASN A 374 4.36 7.88 -1.80
CA ASN A 374 4.35 6.77 -2.72
C ASN A 374 5.47 6.89 -3.76
N GLY A 375 6.33 5.87 -3.79
CA GLY A 375 7.47 5.77 -4.70
C GLY A 375 8.37 7.00 -4.62
N THR A 376 8.89 7.43 -5.77
CA THR A 376 9.79 8.60 -5.87
C THR A 376 9.04 9.92 -6.09
N THR A 377 7.71 9.93 -5.92
CA THR A 377 6.90 11.15 -6.09
C THR A 377 7.16 12.10 -4.92
N PRO A 378 7.56 13.35 -5.18
CA PRO A 378 7.93 14.26 -4.11
C PRO A 378 6.72 14.89 -3.43
N VAL A 379 6.88 15.18 -2.13
CA VAL A 379 6.09 16.17 -1.41
C VAL A 379 6.94 17.41 -1.23
N THR A 380 6.40 18.56 -1.61
CA THR A 380 7.08 19.85 -1.56
C THR A 380 6.31 20.84 -0.70
N LEU A 381 6.99 21.45 0.27
CA LEU A 381 6.51 22.65 0.92
C LEU A 381 6.83 23.85 0.03
N ALA A 382 5.82 24.60 -0.36
CA ALA A 382 5.96 25.81 -1.17
C ALA A 382 5.41 27.02 -0.43
N ILE A 383 6.07 28.17 -0.55
CA ILE A 383 5.67 29.41 0.14
C ILE A 383 5.62 30.58 -0.85
N THR A 384 4.86 31.61 -0.49
CA THR A 384 4.84 32.92 -1.18
C THR A 384 4.60 34.02 -0.16
N SER A 385 5.19 35.20 -0.37
CA SER A 385 4.92 36.35 0.49
C SER A 385 3.53 36.91 0.22
N LEU A 386 2.82 37.36 1.25
CA LEU A 386 1.57 38.11 1.07
C LEU A 386 1.81 39.51 0.54
N SER A 387 2.96 40.11 0.87
CA SER A 387 3.35 41.45 0.43
C SER A 387 4.85 41.64 0.46
N GLY A 388 5.42 42.27 -0.57
CA GLY A 388 6.85 42.53 -0.65
C GLY A 388 7.70 41.25 -0.62
N ASN A 389 8.98 41.41 -0.28
CA ASN A 389 9.90 40.28 -0.09
C ASN A 389 9.94 39.85 1.37
N ALA A 390 10.04 38.55 1.62
CA ALA A 390 10.21 37.97 2.95
C ALA A 390 11.50 37.15 3.00
N THR A 391 12.30 37.34 4.05
CA THR A 391 13.40 36.43 4.38
C THR A 391 12.85 35.31 5.26
N CYS A 392 13.12 34.05 4.90
CA CYS A 392 12.55 32.89 5.57
C CYS A 392 13.59 31.83 5.95
N ASN A 393 13.32 31.11 7.03
CA ASN A 393 14.02 29.89 7.43
C ASN A 393 12.99 28.77 7.61
N ILE A 394 13.27 27.62 7.02
CA ILE A 394 12.32 26.51 6.94
C ILE A 394 12.98 25.24 7.44
N ILE A 395 12.25 24.45 8.23
CA ILE A 395 12.57 23.05 8.52
C ILE A 395 11.39 22.21 8.08
N PHE A 396 11.64 21.10 7.39
CA PHE A 396 10.60 20.15 6.99
C PHE A 396 10.99 18.76 7.47
N ARG A 397 10.03 18.02 8.04
CA ARG A 397 10.23 16.71 8.66
C ARG A 397 9.32 15.66 8.07
N VAL A 398 9.88 14.49 7.81
CA VAL A 398 9.17 13.27 7.45
C VAL A 398 9.40 12.21 8.53
N HIS A 399 8.41 11.35 8.69
CA HIS A 399 8.42 10.19 9.56
C HIS A 399 8.65 8.95 8.72
N GLU A 400 9.62 8.12 9.09
CA GLU A 400 9.93 6.84 8.46
C GLU A 400 9.57 5.71 9.43
N ASP A 401 8.82 4.73 8.95
CA ASP A 401 8.33 3.59 9.73
C ASP A 401 9.24 2.36 9.53
N TRP A 402 10.29 2.26 10.37
CA TRP A 402 11.41 1.31 10.24
C TRP A 402 11.09 -0.11 10.69
#